data_AF-A0A172UAC5-F1
#
_entry.id   AF-A0A172UAC5-F1
#
_cell.length_a   1.000
_cell.length_b   1.000
_cell.length_c   1.000
_cell.angle_alpha   90.00
_cell.angle_beta   90.00
_cell.angle_gamma   90.00
#
_symmetry.space_group_name_H-M   'P 1'
#
loop_
_entity.id
_entity.type
_entity.pdbx_description
1 polymer ?
#
loop_
_entity_poly.entity_id
_entity_poly.type
_entity_poly.pdbx_seq_one_letter_code
_entity_poly.pdbx_strand_id
1 'polypeptide(L)' 'MGNVFVERLWRSVKYERVYLHAYDSVGQARNSILDYFERYNHRRPHSSLNRKTPHQAYNDSLPILKLAA' A
#
# COMPACT_ATOMS: atom_id res chain seq x y z
N MET A 1 -16.12 -4.75 2.43
CA MET A 1 -14.81 -4.99 1.77
C MET A 1 -13.72 -4.01 2.19
N GLY A 2 -13.97 -2.70 2.41
CA GLY A 2 -12.89 -1.73 2.66
C GLY A 2 -11.93 -2.07 3.82
N ASN A 3 -12.46 -2.52 4.96
CA ASN A 3 -11.64 -2.74 6.15
C ASN A 3 -10.68 -3.95 6.03
N VAL A 4 -11.11 -5.06 5.40
CA VAL A 4 -10.28 -6.29 5.31
C VAL A 4 -9.01 -6.09 4.47
N PHE A 5 -9.06 -5.24 3.44
CA PHE A 5 -7.89 -4.93 2.62
C PHE A 5 -6.89 -4.07 3.38
N VAL A 6 -7.37 -3.07 4.11
CA VAL A 6 -6.55 -2.19 4.95
C VAL A 6 -5.87 -3.00 6.06
N GLU A 7 -6.61 -3.89 6.72
CA GLU A 7 -6.06 -4.79 7.75
C GLU A 7 -4.98 -5.72 7.20
N ARG A 8 -5.20 -6.33 6.03
CA ARG A 8 -4.20 -7.20 5.38
C ARG A 8 -2.93 -6.42 5.01
N LEU A 9 -3.08 -5.23 4.43
CA LEU A 9 -1.97 -4.35 4.11
C LEU A 9 -1.15 -4.02 5.36
N TRP A 10 -1.79 -3.59 6.44
CA TRP A 10 -1.10 -3.26 7.68
C TRP A 10 -0.48 -4.48 8.36
N ARG A 11 -1.06 -5.67 8.22
CA ARG A 11 -0.43 -6.91 8.66
C ARG A 11 0.91 -7.10 7.93
N SER A 12 0.93 -7.04 6.59
CA SER A 12 2.17 -7.17 5.81
C SER A 12 3.21 -6.11 6.17
N VAL A 13 2.82 -4.83 6.28
CA VAL A 13 3.76 -3.75 6.68
C VAL A 13 4.39 -4.03 8.03
N LYS A 14 3.60 -4.43 9.03
CA LYS A 14 4.13 -4.73 10.37
C LYS A 14 5.13 -5.88 10.33
N TYR A 15 4.80 -6.99 9.67
CA TYR A 15 5.72 -8.12 9.59
C TYR A 15 6.98 -7.80 8.78
N GLU A 16 6.83 -7.25 7.57
CA GLU A 16 7.94 -7.07 6.65
C GLU A 16 8.83 -5.88 6.99
N ARG A 17 8.31 -4.83 7.64
CA ARG A 17 9.05 -3.60 7.89
C ARG A 17 9.24 -3.26 9.36
N VAL A 18 8.37 -3.70 10.27
CA VAL A 18 8.46 -3.28 11.68
C VAL A 18 9.04 -4.38 12.57
N TYR A 19 8.49 -5.59 12.53
CA TYR A 19 8.87 -6.67 13.44
C TYR A 19 10.23 -7.29 13.12
N LEU A 20 10.66 -7.25 11.86
CA LEU A 20 11.91 -7.85 11.41
C LEU A 20 13.09 -6.87 11.35
N HIS A 21 12.88 -5.60 11.70
CA HIS A 21 13.90 -4.57 11.55
C HIS A 21 14.15 -3.84 12.88
N ALA A 22 15.43 -3.72 13.24
CA ALA A 22 15.90 -2.87 14.33
C ALA A 22 16.48 -1.59 13.74
N TYR A 23 15.64 -0.58 13.51
CA TYR A 23 16.09 0.71 13.00
C TYR A 23 16.80 1.53 14.08
N ASP A 24 17.86 2.23 13.71
CA ASP A 24 18.61 3.11 14.63
C ASP A 24 17.83 4.40 14.93
N SER A 25 16.87 4.76 14.08
CA SER A 25 16.05 5.95 14.25
C SER A 25 14.67 5.82 13.61
N VAL A 26 13.74 6.66 14.09
CA VAL A 26 12.42 6.81 13.50
C VAL A 26 12.51 7.26 12.02
N GLY A 27 13.52 8.06 11.66
CA GLY A 27 13.74 8.50 10.29
C GLY A 27 14.03 7.34 9.33
N GLN A 28 14.90 6.41 9.75
CA GLN A 28 15.15 5.19 8.97
C GLN A 28 13.90 4.32 8.85
N ALA A 29 13.15 4.13 9.96
CA ALA A 29 11.91 3.37 9.93
C ALA A 29 10.88 3.98 8.96
N ARG A 30 10.72 5.30 9.00
CA ARG A 30 9.84 6.05 8.11
C ARG A 30 10.22 5.84 6.65
N ASN A 31 11.51 5.97 6.30
CA ASN A 31 11.97 5.79 4.92
C ASN A 31 11.72 4.37 4.42
N SER A 32 12.00 3.34 5.24
CA SER A 32 11.74 1.94 4.88
C SER A 32 10.25 1.65 4.65
N ILE A 33 9.38 2.24 5.46
CA ILE A 33 7.92 2.13 5.31
C ILE A 33 7.46 2.88 4.06
N LEU A 34 7.98 4.07 3.76
CA LEU A 34 7.66 4.80 2.53
C LEU A 34 8.07 4.00 1.28
N ASP A 35 9.25 3.41 1.29
CA ASP A 35 9.73 2.52 0.22
C ASP A 35 8.85 1.27 0.07
N TYR A 36 8.27 0.77 1.16
CA TYR A 36 7.28 -0.30 1.06
C TYR A 36 6.05 0.16 0.28
N PHE A 37 5.50 1.32 0.65
CA PHE A 37 4.29 1.86 0.05
C PHE A 37 4.48 2.26 -1.41
N GLU A 38 5.63 2.83 -1.79
CA GLU A 38 5.95 3.10 -3.19
C GLU A 38 5.85 1.81 -4.02
N ARG A 39 6.51 0.75 -3.56
CA ARG A 39 6.50 -0.53 -4.29
C ARG A 39 5.12 -1.17 -4.30
N TYR A 40 4.40 -1.13 -3.18
CA TYR A 40 3.05 -1.67 -3.06
C TYR A 40 2.07 -0.97 -4.01
N ASN A 41 2.14 0.37 -4.09
CA ASN A 41 1.22 1.21 -4.86
C ASN A 41 1.56 1.26 -6.35
N HIS A 42 2.84 1.19 -6.73
CA HIS A 42 3.27 1.46 -8.10
C HIS A 42 3.91 0.28 -8.82
N ARG A 43 4.41 -0.73 -8.11
CA ARG A 43 5.22 -1.81 -8.74
C ARG A 43 4.60 -3.20 -8.64
N ARG A 44 3.70 -3.44 -7.69
CA ARG A 44 3.09 -4.77 -7.48
C ARG A 44 1.70 -4.85 -8.10
N PRO A 45 1.49 -5.68 -9.13
CA PRO A 45 0.17 -6.12 -9.58
C PRO A 45 -0.55 -6.90 -8.47
N HIS A 46 -1.83 -6.60 -8.23
CA HIS A 46 -2.65 -7.34 -7.27
C HIS A 46 -3.71 -8.15 -8.00
N SER A 47 -3.85 -9.43 -7.67
CA SER A 47 -4.86 -10.31 -8.28
C SER A 47 -6.28 -9.81 -8.05
N SER A 48 -6.56 -9.27 -6.87
CA SER A 48 -7.84 -8.64 -6.54
C SER A 48 -8.14 -7.36 -7.31
N LEU A 49 -7.12 -6.76 -7.94
CA LEU A 49 -7.25 -5.56 -8.79
C LEU A 49 -7.06 -5.90 -10.27
N ASN A 50 -7.42 -7.11 -10.68
CA ASN A 50 -7.25 -7.60 -12.06
C ASN A 50 -5.81 -7.42 -12.59
N ARG A 51 -4.82 -7.72 -11.73
CA ARG A 51 -3.38 -7.56 -12.01
C ARG A 51 -2.95 -6.10 -12.28
N LYS A 52 -3.73 -5.12 -11.82
CA LYS A 52 -3.31 -3.71 -11.78
C LYS A 52 -2.63 -3.38 -10.45
N THR A 53 -1.84 -2.32 -10.46
CA THR A 53 -1.34 -1.73 -9.22
C THR A 53 -2.45 -0.90 -8.53
N PRO A 54 -2.36 -0.66 -7.22
CA PRO A 54 -3.34 0.19 -6.53
C PRO A 54 -3.42 1.59 -7.13
N HIS A 55 -2.28 2.16 -7.56
CA HIS A 55 -2.26 3.45 -8.23
C HIS A 55 -3.03 3.44 -9.56
N GLN A 56 -2.84 2.40 -10.38
CA GLN A 56 -3.59 2.25 -11.63
C GLN A 56 -5.09 2.09 -11.38
N ALA A 57 -5.48 1.23 -10.43
CA ALA A 57 -6.89 1.03 -10.10
C ALA A 57 -7.56 2.31 -9.55
N TYR A 58 -6.82 3.11 -8.79
CA TYR A 58 -7.29 4.41 -8.32
C TYR A 58 -7.48 5.40 -9.48
N ASN A 59 -6.52 5.51 -10.38
CA ASN A 59 -6.62 6.41 -11.54
C ASN A 59 -7.78 6.02 -12.46
N ASP A 60 -8.00 4.72 -12.68
CA ASP A 60 -9.11 4.21 -13.49
C ASP A 60 -10.48 4.51 -12.85
N SER A 61 -10.56 4.52 -11.52
CA SER A 61 -11.79 4.84 -10.77
C SER A 61 -11.97 6.33 -10.48
N LEU A 62 -10.94 7.15 -10.70
CA LEU A 62 -10.94 8.59 -10.43
C LEU A 62 -12.10 9.35 -11.08
N PRO A 63 -12.48 9.09 -12.36
CA PRO A 63 -13.62 9.77 -12.97
C PRO A 63 -14.93 9.48 -12.24
N ILE A 64 -15.12 8.24 -11.77
CA ILE A 64 -16.32 7.80 -11.04
C ILE A 64 -16.36 8.44 -9.66
N LEU A 65 -15.22 8.48 -8.95
CA LEU A 65 -15.11 9.10 -7.63
C LEU A 65 -15.36 10.61 -7.67
N LYS A 66 -14.91 11.30 -8.73
CA LYS A 66 -15.15 12.74 -8.93
C LYS A 66 -16.61 13.08 -9.21
N LEU A 67 -17.38 12.15 -9.80
CA LEU A 67 -18.82 12.34 -10.05
C LEU A 67 -19.69 12.06 -8.82
N ALA A 68 -19.13 11.38 -7.81
CA ALA A 68 -19.82 11.02 -6.57
C ALA A 68 -19.52 11.96 -5.39
N ALA A 69 -18.71 13.00 -5.61
CA ALA A 69 -18.31 14.02 -4.63
C ALA A 69 -19.02 15.35 -4.93
#